data_AF-A0A849WZX4-F1
#
_entry.id   AF-A0A849WZX4-F1
#
_cell.length_a   1.000
_cell.length_b   1.000
_cell.length_c   1.000
_cell.angle_alpha   90.00
_cell.angle_beta   90.00
_cell.angle_gamma   90.00
#
_symmetry.space_group_name_H-M   'P 1'
#
loop_
_entity.id
_entity.type
_entity.pdbx_description
1 polymer ?
#
loop_
_entity_poly.entity_id
_entity_poly.type
_entity_poly.pdbx_seq_one_letter_code
_entity_poly.pdbx_strand_id
1 'polypeptide(L)' 'HGHKSVEFVGEAKLAAEKVAGRLQHGDLFITMGAGNVYQAGEKLLQILP' A
#
# COMPACT_ATOMS: atom_id res chain seq x y z
N HIS A 1 12.92 3.83 -18.51
CA HIS A 1 12.80 4.78 -17.38
C HIS A 1 11.87 4.13 -16.36
N GLY A 2 12.41 3.44 -15.34
CA GLY A 2 11.66 2.51 -14.50
C GLY A 2 11.07 3.12 -13.23
N HIS A 3 10.45 2.29 -12.38
CA HIS A 3 10.03 2.66 -11.03
C HIS A 3 11.25 3.08 -10.20
N LYS A 4 11.33 4.35 -9.82
CA LYS A 4 12.50 4.92 -9.11
C LYS A 4 12.39 4.83 -7.59
N SER A 5 11.20 4.57 -7.05
CA SER A 5 10.93 4.50 -5.61
C SER A 5 10.25 3.16 -5.29
N VAL A 6 11.06 2.11 -5.19
CA VAL A 6 10.62 0.74 -4.84
C VAL A 6 11.21 0.38 -3.48
N GLU A 7 10.39 -0.21 -2.62
CA GLU A 7 10.79 -0.64 -1.28
C GLU A 7 10.24 -2.06 -1.04
N PHE A 8 11.07 -2.93 -0.45
CA PHE A 8 10.62 -4.22 0.05
C PHE A 8 10.12 -4.05 1.49
N VAL A 9 8.87 -4.41 1.74
CA VAL A 9 8.18 -4.15 3.03
C VAL A 9 7.84 -5.42 3.81
N GLY A 10 8.29 -6.59 3.35
CA GLY A 10 7.98 -7.87 3.98
C GLY A 10 6.52 -8.27 3.79
N GLU A 11 5.79 -8.41 4.88
CA GLU A 11 4.38 -8.84 4.85
C GLU A 11 3.45 -7.78 4.25
N ALA A 12 2.43 -8.22 3.51
CA ALA A 12 1.47 -7.33 2.84
C ALA A 12 0.78 -6.34 3.80
N LYS A 13 0.53 -6.74 5.05
CA LYS A 13 -0.10 -5.87 6.06
C LYS A 13 0.78 -4.68 6.45
N LEU A 14 2.11 -4.85 6.45
CA LEU A 14 3.06 -3.77 6.74
C LEU A 14 3.09 -2.73 5.61
N ALA A 15 2.74 -3.12 4.38
CA ALA A 15 2.64 -2.21 3.26
C ALA A 15 1.59 -1.10 3.49
N ALA A 16 0.46 -1.44 4.12
CA ALA A 16 -0.60 -0.48 4.42
C ALA A 16 -0.12 0.62 5.37
N GLU A 17 0.58 0.26 6.45
CA GLU A 17 1.12 1.23 7.41
C GLU A 17 2.19 2.12 6.78
N LYS A 18 3.06 1.54 5.95
CA LYS A 18 4.12 2.28 5.24
C LYS A 18 3.56 3.26 4.22
N VAL A 19 2.51 2.89 3.48
CA VAL A 19 1.93 3.76 2.45
C VAL A 19 1.02 4.83 3.06
N ALA A 20 0.33 4.55 4.17
CA ALA A 20 -0.57 5.51 4.82
C ALA A 20 0.12 6.84 5.15
N GLY A 21 1.37 6.81 5.63
CA GLY A 21 2.14 8.02 5.93
C GLY A 21 2.66 8.78 4.70
N ARG A 22 2.49 8.23 3.50
CA ARG A 22 2.94 8.83 2.24
C ARG A 22 1.78 9.30 1.36
N LEU A 23 0.58 8.74 1.56
CA LEU A 23 -0.60 9.09 0.78
C LEU A 23 -1.07 10.51 1.08
N GLN A 24 -1.43 11.20 0.01
CA GLN A 24 -2.01 12.53 0.02
C GLN A 24 -3.43 12.49 -0.53
N HIS A 25 -4.20 13.53 -0.24
CA HIS A 25 -5.52 13.68 -0.84
C HIS A 25 -5.40 13.74 -2.37
N GLY A 26 -6.17 12.90 -3.06
CA GLY A 26 -6.16 12.78 -4.52
C GLY A 26 -5.30 11.62 -5.05
N ASP A 27 -4.54 10.92 -4.20
CA ASP A 27 -3.76 9.76 -4.63
C ASP A 27 -4.64 8.54 -4.96
N LEU A 28 -4.19 7.75 -5.94
CA LEU A 28 -4.75 6.43 -6.25
C LEU A 28 -3.82 5.33 -5.73
N PHE A 29 -4.34 4.50 -4.81
CA PHE A 29 -3.66 3.31 -4.32
C PHE A 29 -4.20 2.05 -5.01
N ILE A 30 -3.30 1.21 -5.53
CA ILE A 30 -3.64 -0.04 -6.22
C ILE A 30 -2.90 -1.19 -5.54
N THR A 31 -3.64 -2.23 -5.17
CA THR A 31 -3.07 -3.53 -4.77
C THR A 31 -3.07 -4.47 -5.98
N MET A 32 -1.99 -5.23 -6.18
CA MET A 32 -1.87 -6.14 -7.33
C MET A 32 -1.10 -7.41 -6.98
N GLY A 33 -1.67 -8.56 -7.34
CA GLY A 33 -1.14 -9.89 -7.06
C GLY A 33 -2.26 -10.89 -6.75
N ALA A 34 -2.01 -12.18 -6.96
CA ALA A 34 -3.02 -13.24 -6.81
C ALA A 34 -3.11 -13.83 -5.39
N GLY A 35 -2.34 -13.31 -4.44
CA GLY A 35 -2.30 -13.79 -3.06
C GLY A 35 -3.11 -12.94 -2.09
N ASN A 36 -2.62 -12.80 -0.87
CA ASN A 36 -3.25 -12.03 0.20
C ASN A 36 -3.02 -10.50 0.10
N VAL A 37 -2.58 -9.98 -1.05
CA VAL A 37 -2.26 -8.55 -1.22
C VAL A 37 -3.47 -7.64 -1.04
N TYR A 38 -4.68 -8.13 -1.33
CA TYR A 38 -5.93 -7.38 -1.14
C TYR A 38 -6.13 -6.94 0.32
N GLN A 39 -5.60 -7.71 1.29
CA GLN A 39 -5.69 -7.41 2.72
C GLN A 39 -4.96 -6.10 3.08
N ALA A 40 -3.96 -5.70 2.29
CA ALA A 40 -3.31 -4.40 2.47
C ALA A 40 -4.27 -3.24 2.18
N GLY A 41 -5.13 -3.37 1.16
CA GLY A 41 -6.15 -2.38 0.84
C GLY A 41 -7.22 -2.29 1.93
N GLU A 42 -7.72 -3.44 2.40
CA GLU A 42 -8.68 -3.49 3.51
C GLU A 42 -8.12 -2.86 4.79
N LYS A 43 -6.86 -3.15 5.12
CA LYS A 43 -6.19 -2.56 6.28
C LYS A 43 -5.97 -1.06 6.12
N LEU A 44 -5.59 -0.60 4.94
CA LEU A 44 -5.36 0.81 4.66
C LEU A 44 -6.63 1.63 4.86
N LEU A 45 -7.78 1.15 4.39
CA LEU A 45 -9.08 1.79 4.58
C LEU A 45 -9.47 1.94 6.05
N GLN A 46 -8.94 1.10 6.96
CA GLN A 46 -9.17 1.22 8.41
C GLN A 46 -8.23 2.24 9.08
N ILE A 47 -7.10 2.57 8.45
CA ILE A 47 -6.08 3.47 9.01
C ILE A 47 -6.30 4.90 8.51
N LEU A 48 -6.77 5.07 7.28
CA LEU A 48 -7.01 6.39 6.71
C LEU A 48 -8.15 7.11 7.45
N PRO A 49 -8.01 8.42 7.72
CA PRO A 49 -9.01 9.23 8.43
C PRO A 49 -10.27 9.51 7.60
#